data_AF-A0A1F1Q3N6-F1
#
_entry.id   AF-A0A1F1Q3N6-F1
#
_cell.length_a   1.000
_cell.length_b   1.000
_cell.length_c   1.000
_cell.angle_alpha   90.00
_cell.angle_beta   90.00
_cell.angle_gamma   90.00
#
_symmetry.space_group_name_H-M   'P 1'
#
loop_
_entity.id
_entity.type
_entity.pdbx_description
1 polymer ?
#
loop_
_entity_poly.entity_id
_entity_poly.type
_entity_poly.pdbx_seq_one_letter_code
_entity_poly.pdbx_strand_id
1 'polypeptide(L)'
;MAFEVSAEDQDRQLTLIDEDGNEELFEVLFTFHSDDNDKSYILLYPAAVEDDDEIEVQAFSYDADEDGDVTSSDLHEITSDAEWDMVQGVLNTFLDDDRLSGDDSAE
;
A
#
# COMPACT_ATOMS: atom_id res chain seq x y z
N MET A 1 25.36 -7.32 -7.39
CA MET A 1 25.19 -6.58 -6.13
C MET A 1 23.75 -6.86 -5.74
N ALA A 2 23.53 -7.53 -4.61
CA ALA A 2 22.19 -7.72 -4.07
C ALA A 2 22.01 -6.61 -3.02
N PHE A 3 20.91 -5.88 -3.11
CA PHE A 3 20.59 -4.83 -2.15
C PHE A 3 19.97 -5.49 -0.93
N GLU A 4 20.55 -5.26 0.25
CA GLU A 4 20.11 -5.84 1.51
C GLU A 4 19.08 -4.90 2.13
N VAL A 5 17.85 -5.36 2.28
CA VAL A 5 16.80 -4.65 3.02
C VAL A 5 17.00 -4.90 4.50
N SER A 6 17.43 -3.88 5.26
CA SER A 6 17.52 -3.94 6.73
C SER A 6 16.22 -3.44 7.34
N ALA A 7 15.44 -4.36 7.91
CA ALA A 7 14.24 -4.06 8.68
C ALA A 7 14.60 -3.82 10.15
N GLU A 8 14.54 -2.57 10.61
CA GLU A 8 14.62 -2.21 12.04
C GLU A 8 13.51 -1.17 12.34
N ASP A 9 12.40 -1.67 12.89
CA ASP A 9 11.32 -0.93 13.60
C ASP A 9 10.53 0.15 12.80
N GLN A 10 10.48 0.03 11.46
CA GLN A 10 9.78 0.94 10.52
C GLN A 10 9.09 0.16 9.37
N ASP A 11 8.63 -1.07 9.64
CA ASP A 11 8.31 -2.16 8.69
C ASP A 11 7.17 -1.96 7.67
N ARG A 12 6.83 -0.72 7.32
CA ARG A 12 5.81 -0.41 6.29
C ARG A 12 6.31 0.58 5.25
N GLN A 13 7.61 0.81 5.12
CA GLN A 13 8.13 1.70 4.09
C GLN A 13 8.70 0.91 2.93
N LEU A 14 8.34 1.31 1.71
CA LEU A 14 8.71 0.65 0.47
C LEU A 14 9.47 1.67 -0.39
N THR A 15 10.68 1.32 -0.80
CA THR A 15 11.48 2.17 -1.69
C THR A 15 11.24 1.73 -3.13
N LEU A 16 10.64 2.61 -3.93
CA LEU A 16 10.44 2.38 -5.37
C LEU A 16 11.53 3.09 -6.15
N ILE A 17 11.97 2.46 -7.24
CA ILE A 17 12.93 3.04 -8.17
C ILE A 17 12.21 3.28 -9.48
N ASP A 18 12.10 4.53 -9.89
CA ASP A 18 11.48 4.91 -11.16
C ASP A 18 12.39 4.60 -12.37
N GLU A 19 11.86 4.71 -13.59
CA GLU A 19 12.60 4.53 -14.85
C GLU A 19 13.84 5.44 -14.98
N ASP A 20 13.85 6.60 -14.30
CA ASP A 20 15.01 7.52 -14.25
C ASP A 20 16.09 7.08 -13.22
N GLY A 21 15.82 6.06 -12.41
CA GLY A 21 16.71 5.57 -11.35
C GLY A 21 16.63 6.39 -10.06
N ASN A 22 15.58 7.20 -9.90
CA ASN A 22 15.32 7.93 -8.66
C ASN A 22 14.67 7.01 -7.63
N GLU A 23 15.23 7.00 -6.42
CA GLU A 23 14.69 6.28 -5.27
C GLU A 23 13.65 7.17 -4.59
N GLU A 24 12.40 6.74 -4.57
CA GLU A 24 11.32 7.41 -3.86
C GLU A 24 10.80 6.52 -2.73
N LEU A 25 10.61 7.13 -1.56
CA LEU A 25 10.15 6.46 -0.37
C LEU A 25 8.63 6.54 -0.29
N PHE A 26 8.01 5.38 -0.19
CA PHE A 26 6.59 5.23 -0.01
C PHE A 26 6.28 4.58 1.34
N GLU A 27 5.14 4.92 1.90
CA GLU A 27 4.62 4.30 3.11
C GLU A 27 3.38 3.48 2.79
N VAL A 28 3.44 2.20 3.15
CA VAL A 28 2.39 1.22 2.98
C VAL A 28 1.30 1.51 4.00
N LEU A 29 0.17 1.97 3.46
CA LEU A 29 -1.04 2.19 4.22
C LEU A 29 -1.65 0.84 4.63
N PHE A 30 -1.82 -0.06 3.66
CA PHE A 30 -2.50 -1.34 3.84
C PHE A 30 -2.18 -2.35 2.73
N THR A 31 -2.29 -3.64 3.04
CA THR A 31 -2.20 -4.75 2.06
C THR A 31 -3.35 -5.72 2.26
N PHE A 32 -3.89 -6.26 1.17
CA PHE A 32 -4.88 -7.33 1.23
C PHE A 32 -4.71 -8.32 0.09
N HIS A 33 -5.17 -9.55 0.32
CA HIS A 33 -5.22 -10.58 -0.70
C HIS A 33 -6.64 -10.71 -1.24
N SER A 34 -6.80 -10.68 -2.56
CA SER A 34 -8.08 -10.98 -3.22
C SER A 34 -8.10 -12.43 -3.64
N ASP A 35 -8.98 -13.19 -3.02
CA ASP A 35 -9.30 -14.58 -3.39
C ASP A 35 -9.94 -14.66 -4.79
N ASP A 36 -10.57 -13.57 -5.28
CA ASP A 36 -11.21 -13.53 -6.60
C ASP A 36 -10.19 -13.44 -7.74
N ASN A 37 -9.04 -12.82 -7.47
CA ASN A 37 -7.97 -12.62 -8.45
C ASN A 37 -6.74 -13.51 -8.20
N ASP A 38 -6.73 -14.28 -7.10
CA ASP A 38 -5.54 -14.99 -6.57
C ASP A 38 -4.31 -14.07 -6.47
N LYS A 39 -4.55 -12.78 -6.20
CA LYS A 39 -3.52 -11.72 -6.24
C LYS A 39 -3.58 -10.87 -4.99
N SER A 40 -2.43 -10.32 -4.64
CA SER A 40 -2.31 -9.41 -3.52
C SER A 40 -2.27 -7.97 -4.01
N TYR A 41 -2.87 -7.07 -3.23
CA TYR A 41 -2.94 -5.65 -3.50
C TYR A 41 -2.30 -4.89 -2.34
N ILE A 42 -1.58 -3.83 -2.67
CA ILE A 42 -0.90 -2.95 -1.73
C ILE A 42 -1.30 -1.50 -2.01
N LEU A 43 -1.62 -0.78 -0.95
CA LEU A 43 -1.94 0.65 -0.96
C LEU A 43 -0.82 1.39 -0.25
N LEU A 44 -0.30 2.42 -0.89
CA LEU A 44 0.84 3.20 -0.41
C LEU A 44 0.69 4.68 -0.78
N TYR A 45 1.32 5.56 -0.02
CA TYR A 45 1.39 7.00 -0.30
C TYR A 45 2.84 7.49 -0.22
N PRO A 46 3.21 8.58 -0.91
CA PRO A 46 4.57 9.07 -0.86
C PRO A 46 4.91 9.54 0.56
N ALA A 47 6.03 9.07 1.13
CA ALA A 47 6.48 9.54 2.45
C ALA A 47 6.93 11.01 2.41
N ALA A 48 7.12 11.57 1.21
CA ALA A 48 7.49 12.95 0.96
C ALA A 48 6.30 13.93 0.87
N VAL A 49 5.07 13.49 1.16
CA VAL A 49 3.90 14.38 1.18
C VAL A 49 3.98 15.33 2.38
N GLU A 50 3.95 16.64 2.14
CA GLU A 50 3.84 17.64 3.20
C GLU A 50 2.37 17.78 3.65
N ASP A 51 2.11 18.09 4.92
CA ASP A 51 0.76 18.18 5.55
C ASP A 51 -0.30 19.04 4.80
N ASP A 52 0.09 19.85 3.80
CA ASP A 52 -0.79 20.74 3.02
C ASP A 52 -1.12 20.19 1.61
N ASP A 53 -0.47 19.11 1.19
CA ASP A 53 -0.69 18.48 -0.12
C ASP A 53 -1.77 17.39 -0.04
N GLU A 54 -2.55 17.25 -1.11
CA GLU A 54 -3.51 16.15 -1.24
C GLU A 54 -2.73 14.82 -1.23
N ILE A 55 -2.94 13.99 -0.20
CA ILE A 55 -2.32 12.67 -0.11
C ILE A 55 -2.87 11.79 -1.24
N GLU A 56 -2.08 11.63 -2.30
CA GLU A 56 -2.40 10.74 -3.42
C GLU A 56 -2.05 9.29 -3.06
N VAL A 57 -3.08 8.53 -2.67
CA VAL A 57 -2.94 7.09 -2.40
C VAL A 57 -2.81 6.34 -3.73
N GLN A 58 -1.73 5.58 -3.87
CA GLN A 58 -1.47 4.71 -5.01
C GLN A 58 -1.74 3.25 -4.64
N ALA A 59 -2.24 2.48 -5.60
CA ALA A 59 -2.53 1.06 -5.42
C ALA A 59 -1.82 0.22 -6.49
N PHE A 60 -1.15 -0.82 -6.02
CA PHE A 60 -0.42 -1.77 -6.86
C PHE A 60 -0.91 -3.19 -6.57
N SER A 61 -0.88 -4.03 -7.59
CA SER A 61 -1.06 -5.47 -7.48
C SER A 61 0.30 -6.15 -7.48
N TYR A 62 0.45 -7.25 -6.76
CA TYR A 62 1.66 -8.04 -6.73
C TYR A 62 1.35 -9.51 -6.57
N ASP A 63 2.21 -10.33 -7.15
CA ASP A 63 2.20 -11.77 -6.98
C ASP A 63 3.21 -12.11 -5.88
N ALA A 64 2.71 -12.41 -4.68
CA ALA A 64 3.57 -12.84 -3.58
C ALA A 64 4.19 -14.21 -3.94
N ASP A 65 5.50 -14.31 -3.99
CA ASP A 65 6.18 -15.61 -4.11
C ASP A 65 6.01 -16.41 -2.79
N GLU A 66 6.39 -17.70 -2.78
CA GLU A 66 6.22 -18.60 -1.62
C GLU A 66 6.89 -18.09 -0.32
N ASP A 67 7.88 -17.19 -0.44
CA ASP A 67 8.58 -16.56 0.69
C ASP A 67 7.91 -15.27 1.18
N GLY A 68 6.91 -14.74 0.47
CA GLY A 68 6.23 -13.47 0.79
C GLY A 68 7.09 -12.23 0.56
N ASP A 69 8.24 -12.37 -0.11
CA ASP A 69 9.10 -11.24 -0.49
C ASP A 69 8.45 -10.48 -1.65
N VAL A 70 8.26 -9.17 -1.45
CA VAL A 70 7.68 -8.27 -2.45
C VAL A 70 8.75 -7.26 -2.82
N THR A 71 9.31 -7.40 -4.00
CA THR A 71 10.24 -6.38 -4.51
C THR A 71 9.46 -5.33 -5.29
N SER A 72 10.00 -4.11 -5.35
CA SER A 72 9.47 -3.04 -6.19
C SER A 72 9.34 -3.45 -7.67
N SER A 73 10.07 -4.47 -8.11
CA SER A 73 10.02 -5.00 -9.48
C SER A 73 8.82 -5.92 -9.73
N ASP A 74 8.20 -6.46 -8.69
CA ASP A 74 7.04 -7.36 -8.76
C ASP A 74 5.72 -6.62 -8.51
N LEU A 75 5.79 -5.31 -8.28
CA LEU A 75 4.62 -4.44 -8.16
C LEU A 75 4.14 -4.01 -9.55
N HIS A 76 2.83 -4.13 -9.75
CA HIS A 76 2.16 -3.77 -10.99
C HIS A 76 1.07 -2.73 -10.72
N GLU A 77 1.17 -1.58 -11.37
CA GLU A 77 0.16 -0.51 -11.28
C GLU A 77 -1.22 -1.04 -11.64
N ILE A 78 -2.19 -0.76 -10.78
CA ILE A 78 -3.58 -1.04 -11.09
C ILE A 78 -4.04 0.04 -12.08
N THR A 79 -4.48 -0.36 -13.26
CA THR A 79 -5.04 0.55 -14.28
C THR A 79 -6.49 0.23 -14.61
N SER A 80 -7.00 -0.87 -14.09
CA SER A 80 -8.35 -1.36 -14.32
C SER A 80 -9.33 -0.71 -13.35
N ASP A 81 -10.39 -0.10 -13.89
CA ASP A 81 -11.46 0.55 -13.11
C ASP A 81 -12.13 -0.43 -12.13
N ALA A 82 -12.27 -1.71 -12.51
CA ALA A 82 -12.87 -2.74 -11.67
C ALA A 82 -12.00 -3.11 -10.45
N GLU A 83 -10.68 -3.16 -10.63
CA GLU A 83 -9.74 -3.41 -9.52
C GLU A 83 -9.67 -2.19 -8.61
N TRP A 84 -9.68 -0.98 -9.20
CA TRP A 84 -9.77 0.27 -8.45
C TRP A 84 -11.05 0.38 -7.62
N ASP A 85 -12.21 0.03 -8.17
CA ASP A 85 -13.48 0.02 -7.44
C ASP A 85 -13.42 -0.91 -6.22
N MET A 86 -12.81 -2.10 -6.37
CA MET A 86 -12.58 -3.03 -5.26
C MET A 86 -11.67 -2.44 -4.18
N VAL A 87 -10.49 -1.92 -4.58
CA VAL A 87 -9.52 -1.31 -3.68
C VAL A 87 -10.12 -0.10 -2.95
N GLN A 88 -10.83 0.77 -3.68
CA GLN A 88 -11.55 1.92 -3.14
C GLN A 88 -12.66 1.47 -2.18
N GLY A 89 -13.37 0.38 -2.47
CA GLY A 89 -14.39 -0.17 -1.57
C GLY A 89 -13.81 -0.65 -0.24
N VAL A 90 -12.68 -1.37 -0.28
CA VAL A 90 -11.95 -1.81 0.92
C VAL A 90 -11.38 -0.61 1.68
N LEU A 91 -10.74 0.32 0.98
CA LEU A 91 -10.18 1.54 1.57
C LEU A 91 -11.27 2.38 2.25
N ASN A 92 -12.38 2.66 1.57
CA ASN A 92 -13.49 3.41 2.15
C ASN A 92 -14.09 2.68 3.37
N THR A 93 -14.19 1.35 3.33
CA THR A 93 -14.66 0.58 4.50
C THR A 93 -13.71 0.75 5.68
N PHE A 94 -12.40 0.70 5.46
CA PHE A 94 -11.40 0.89 6.51
C PHE A 94 -11.38 2.33 7.06
N LEU A 95 -11.42 3.34 6.19
CA LEU A 95 -11.47 4.75 6.57
C LEU A 95 -12.79 5.12 7.26
N ASP A 96 -13.89 4.45 6.91
CA ASP A 96 -15.19 4.63 7.57
C ASP A 96 -15.27 3.88 8.92
N ASP A 97 -14.53 2.77 9.08
CA ASP A 97 -14.40 2.00 10.34
C ASP A 97 -13.60 2.73 11.44
N ASP A 98 -12.76 3.72 11.08
CA ASP A 98 -12.08 4.63 12.03
C ASP A 98 -13.07 5.51 12.84
N ARG A 99 -14.39 5.40 12.58
CA ARG A 99 -15.45 5.91 13.50
C ARG A 99 -15.65 5.07 14.76
N LEU A 100 -14.95 3.95 14.96
CA LEU A 100 -15.08 3.10 16.15
C LEU A 100 -14.01 3.33 17.24
N SER A 101 -13.23 4.42 17.15
CA SER A 101 -12.33 4.83 18.25
C SER A 101 -12.81 6.08 19.01
N GLY A 102 -14.13 6.29 19.13
CA GLY A 102 -14.63 7.43 19.90
C GLY A 102 -16.13 7.46 20.21
N ASP A 103 -16.66 6.47 20.94
CA ASP A 103 -17.60 6.69 22.07
C ASP A 103 -17.91 5.36 22.80
N ASP A 104 -16.99 4.92 23.66
CA ASP A 104 -17.37 4.18 24.88
C ASP A 104 -17.66 5.24 25.95
N SER A 105 -18.86 5.82 25.92
CA SER A 105 -19.37 6.61 27.03
C SER A 105 -20.68 5.98 27.49
N ALA A 106 -20.57 5.27 28.61
CA ALA A 106 -21.66 4.70 29.39
C ALA A 106 -22.89 5.64 29.53
N GLU A 107 -24.10 5.10 29.36
CA GLU A 107 -25.07 4.89 30.46
C GLU A 107 -26.24 3.97 30.04
#